data_AF-A0A8J3G637-F1
#
_entry.id   AF-A0A8J3G637-F1
#
_cell.length_a   1.000
_cell.length_b   1.000
_cell.length_c   1.000
_cell.angle_alpha   90.00
_cell.angle_beta   90.00
_cell.angle_gamma   90.00
#
_symmetry.space_group_name_H-M   'P 1'
#
loop_
_entity.id
_entity.type
_entity.pdbx_description
1 polymer ?
#
loop_
_entity_poly.entity_id
_entity_poly.type
_entity_poly.pdbx_seq_one_letter_code
_entity_poly.pdbx_strand_id
1 'polypeptide(L)' 'MENLTIQTKAQLATSIKELMDPMTGKRRLGMVYFQRLEDGGLIARSVSLETDPDSVKQMIRNQKIYIPTKTIIAETK' A
#
# COMPACT_ATOMS: atom_id res chain seq x y z
N MET A 1 9.01 23.07 13.21
CA MET A 1 8.83 21.83 12.44
C MET A 1 8.10 22.20 11.17
N GLU A 2 8.71 21.95 10.02
CA GLU A 2 8.03 22.07 8.75
C GLU A 2 7.06 20.89 8.62
N ASN A 3 5.80 21.17 8.30
CA ASN A 3 4.79 20.14 8.11
C ASN A 3 4.71 19.82 6.61
N LEU A 4 5.16 18.62 6.24
CA LEU A 4 5.04 18.10 4.88
C LEU A 4 3.71 17.35 4.73
N THR A 5 2.85 17.80 3.81
CA THR A 5 1.63 17.06 3.47
C THR A 5 1.83 16.32 2.16
N ILE A 6 1.57 15.00 2.17
CA ILE A 6 1.63 14.13 0.99
C ILE A 6 0.22 13.76 0.56
N GLN A 7 -0.17 14.17 -0.65
CA GLN A 7 -1.43 13.74 -1.26
C GLN A 7 -1.16 12.72 -2.36
N THR A 8 -1.92 11.61 -2.34
CA THR A 8 -1.83 10.56 -3.36
C THR A 8 -3.20 10.00 -3.68
N LYS A 9 -3.36 9.47 -4.89
CA LYS A 9 -4.52 8.63 -5.24
C LYS A 9 -4.17 7.19 -4.93
N ALA A 10 -5.10 6.46 -4.33
CA ALA A 10 -4.96 5.03 -4.11
C ALA A 10 -6.11 4.28 -4.79
N GLN A 11 -5.83 3.07 -5.28
CA GLN A 11 -6.83 2.15 -5.80
C GLN A 11 -6.95 0.94 -4.90
N LEU A 12 -8.10 0.28 -4.91
CA LEU A 12 -8.25 -1.00 -4.23
C LEU A 12 -7.36 -2.06 -4.90
N ALA A 13 -6.58 -2.79 -4.12
CA ALA A 13 -5.82 -3.92 -4.62
C ALA A 13 -6.76 -5.06 -5.02
N THR A 14 -6.53 -5.62 -6.20
CA THR A 14 -7.29 -6.75 -6.77
C THR A 14 -6.44 -8.01 -6.85
N SER A 15 -5.11 -7.88 -6.83
CA SER A 15 -4.20 -9.01 -6.94
C SER A 15 -2.91 -8.81 -6.16
N ILE A 16 -2.39 -9.89 -5.58
CA ILE A 16 -1.08 -9.87 -4.92
C ILE A 16 0.04 -9.45 -5.89
N LYS A 17 -0.14 -9.66 -7.20
CA LYS A 17 0.79 -9.23 -8.24
C LYS A 17 1.07 -7.72 -8.21
N GLU A 18 0.13 -6.91 -7.70
CA GLU A 18 0.31 -5.46 -7.60
C GLU A 18 1.32 -5.06 -6.51
N LEU A 19 1.59 -5.94 -5.55
CA LEU A 19 2.62 -5.80 -4.51
C LEU A 19 3.94 -6.48 -4.90
N MET A 20 4.02 -6.97 -6.14
CA MET A 20 5.19 -7.65 -6.68
C MET A 20 5.85 -6.76 -7.75
N ASP A 21 7.15 -6.96 -7.90
CA ASP A 21 7.92 -6.40 -8.98
C ASP A 21 7.59 -7.16 -10.28
N PRO A 22 7.14 -6.47 -11.35
CA PRO A 22 6.65 -7.11 -12.56
C PRO A 22 7.76 -7.75 -13.39
N MET A 23 9.02 -7.34 -13.20
CA MET A 23 10.16 -7.88 -13.96
C MET A 23 10.75 -9.12 -13.29
N THR A 24 10.84 -9.09 -11.97
CA THR A 24 11.52 -10.14 -11.19
C THR A 24 10.55 -11.13 -10.55
N GLY A 25 9.26 -10.78 -10.45
CA GLY A 25 8.27 -11.57 -9.71
C GLY A 25 8.56 -11.63 -8.20
N LYS A 26 9.47 -10.79 -7.68
CA LYS A 26 9.76 -10.71 -6.26
C LYS A 26 8.84 -9.69 -5.59
N ARG A 27 8.79 -9.69 -4.25
CA ARG A 27 8.07 -8.65 -3.50
C ARG A 27 8.68 -7.28 -3.80
N ARG A 28 7.85 -6.26 -4.00
CA ARG A 28 8.31 -4.89 -4.18
C ARG A 28 8.63 -4.27 -2.81
N LEU A 29 9.77 -4.64 -2.24
CA LEU A 29 10.19 -4.20 -0.90
C LEU A 29 10.17 -2.67 -0.78
N GLY A 30 9.70 -2.17 0.36
CA GLY A 30 9.57 -0.74 0.63
C GLY A 30 8.35 -0.07 -0.01
N MET A 31 7.61 -0.75 -0.89
CA MET A 31 6.36 -0.23 -1.45
C MET A 31 5.35 0.03 -0.34
N VAL A 32 4.84 1.25 -0.27
CA VAL A 32 3.79 1.64 0.66
C VAL A 32 2.43 1.20 0.13
N TYR A 33 1.60 0.64 1.00
CA TYR A 33 0.19 0.39 0.78
C TYR A 33 -0.61 0.82 2.01
N PHE A 34 -1.90 1.07 1.84
CA PHE A 34 -2.79 1.44 2.93
C PHE A 34 -3.70 0.28 3.28
N GLN A 35 -3.66 -0.15 4.54
CA GLN A 35 -4.57 -1.16 5.07
C GLN A 35 -5.79 -0.48 5.70
N ARG A 36 -6.99 -0.94 5.35
CA ARG A 36 -8.23 -0.56 6.00
C ARG A 36 -8.44 -1.35 7.29
N LEU A 37 -8.74 -0.63 8.36
CA LEU A 37 -9.08 -1.14 9.68
C LEU A 37 -10.60 -1.38 9.80
N GLU A 38 -11.03 -2.11 10.83
CA GLU A 38 -12.45 -2.43 11.05
C GLU A 38 -13.30 -1.18 11.30
N ASP A 39 -12.73 -0.15 11.93
CA ASP A 39 -13.37 1.13 12.19
C ASP A 39 -13.45 2.05 10.96
N GLY A 40 -12.95 1.59 9.82
CA GLY A 40 -12.90 2.36 8.58
C GLY A 40 -11.66 3.24 8.43
N GLY A 41 -10.77 3.29 9.43
CA GLY A 41 -9.49 3.98 9.36
C GLY A 41 -8.53 3.35 8.34
N LEU A 42 -7.51 4.11 7.94
CA LEU A 42 -6.42 3.64 7.08
C LEU A 42 -5.09 3.75 7.82
N ILE A 43 -4.28 2.70 7.74
CA ILE A 43 -2.90 2.70 8.21
C ILE A 43 -1.95 2.45 7.04
N ALA A 44 -0.90 3.26 6.94
CA ALA A 44 0.17 3.05 5.98
C ALA A 44 1.07 1.90 6.46
N ARG A 45 1.35 0.94 5.58
CA ARG A 45 2.31 -0.14 5.77
C ARG A 45 3.25 -0.22 4.59
N SER A 46 4.38 -0.89 4.77
CA SER A 46 5.32 -1.17 3.70
C SER A 46 5.44 -2.67 3.46
N VAL A 47 5.71 -3.06 2.22
CA VAL A 47 6.05 -4.43 1.87
C VAL A 47 7.45 -4.74 2.40
N SER A 48 7.56 -5.77 3.23
CA SER A 48 8.80 -6.23 3.85
C SER A 48 9.05 -7.72 3.57
N LEU A 49 10.21 -8.23 4.00
CA LEU A 49 10.51 -9.67 3.93
C LEU A 49 9.59 -10.51 4.84
N GLU A 50 9.13 -9.92 5.94
CA GLU A 50 8.23 -10.52 6.93
C GLU A 50 6.76 -10.43 6.52
N THR A 51 6.45 -9.78 5.40
CA THR A 51 5.08 -9.68 4.91
C THR A 51 4.58 -11.05 4.45
N ASP A 52 3.66 -11.62 5.23
CA ASP A 52 3.03 -12.90 4.96
C ASP A 52 2.12 -12.81 3.71
N PRO A 53 2.43 -13.59 2.64
CA PRO A 53 1.65 -13.55 1.41
C PRO A 53 0.22 -14.05 1.58
N ASP A 54 -0.06 -14.96 2.51
CA ASP A 54 -1.41 -15.51 2.67
C ASP A 54 -2.32 -14.55 3.42
N SER A 55 -1.83 -13.91 4.47
CA SER A 55 -2.48 -12.76 5.10
C SER A 55 -2.80 -11.65 4.09
N VAL A 56 -1.85 -11.29 3.22
CA VAL A 56 -2.06 -10.29 2.16
C VAL A 56 -3.16 -10.71 1.19
N LYS A 57 -3.15 -11.96 0.71
CA LYS A 57 -4.22 -12.47 -0.16
C LYS A 57 -5.59 -12.38 0.52
N GLN A 58 -5.67 -12.72 1.80
CA GLN A 58 -6.91 -12.63 2.56
C GLN A 58 -7.37 -11.16 2.68
N MET A 59 -6.46 -10.24 2.96
CA MET A 59 -6.77 -8.81 3.01
C MET A 59 -7.23 -8.26 1.64
N ILE A 60 -6.62 -8.69 0.53
CA ILE A 60 -7.06 -8.34 -0.83
C ILE A 60 -8.47 -8.85 -1.10
N ARG A 61 -8.75 -10.13 -0.78
CA ARG A 61 -10.10 -10.71 -0.91
C ARG A 61 -11.14 -9.95 -0.10
N ASN A 62 -10.75 -9.51 1.09
CA ASN A 62 -11.60 -8.72 1.99
C ASN A 62 -11.62 -7.22 1.64
N GLN A 63 -11.03 -6.80 0.51
CA GLN A 63 -10.98 -5.42 0.06
C GLN A 63 -10.37 -4.44 1.08
N LYS A 64 -9.34 -4.90 1.81
CA LYS A 64 -8.68 -4.15 2.88
C LYS A 64 -7.35 -3.50 2.48
N ILE A 65 -6.90 -3.64 1.24
CA ILE A 65 -5.61 -3.08 0.79
C ILE A 65 -5.85 -2.09 -0.33
N TYR A 66 -5.29 -0.89 -0.17
CA TYR A 66 -5.25 0.14 -1.19
C TYR A 66 -3.80 0.43 -1.59
N ILE A 67 -3.56 0.56 -2.89
CA ILE A 67 -2.25 0.77 -3.49
C ILE A 67 -2.18 2.17 -4.09
N PRO A 68 -1.16 2.98 -3.76
CA PRO A 68 -0.95 4.28 -4.39
C PRO A 68 -0.76 4.15 -5.91
N THR A 69 -1.47 4.95 -6.71
CA THR A 69 -1.44 4.92 -8.18
C THR A 69 -0.91 6.18 -8.84
N LYS A 70 -0.80 7.30 -8.11
CA LYS A 70 -0.22 8.55 -8.63
C LYS A 70 0.77 9.18 -7.67
N THR A 71 1.78 9.80 -8.27
CA THR A 71 2.89 10.55 -7.67
C THR A 71 2.43 11.51 -6.58
N ILE A 72 3.27 11.56 -5.53
CA ILE A 72 3.14 12.38 -4.33
C ILE A 72 3.33 13.86 -4.69
N ILE A 73 2.33 14.69 -4.41
CA ILE A 73 2.52 16.14 -4.31
C ILE A 73 2.93 16.39 -2.87
N ALA A 74 4.11 16.99 -2.69
CA ALA A 74 4.64 17.37 -1.39
C ALA A 74 4.59 18.90 -1.29
N GLU A 75 3.75 19.40 -0.39
CA GLU A 75 3.64 20.83 -0.12
C GLU A 75 4.19 21.12 1.27
N THR A 76 5.03 22.14 1.36
CA THR A 76 5.50 22.77 2.60
C THR A 76 4.60 23.96 2.91
N LYS A 77 4.01 24.02 4.11
CA LYS A 77 3.30 25.21 4.59
C LYS A 77 4.26 26.29 5.08
#